data_AF-A0A8C0T8F9-F1
#
_entry.id   AF-A0A8C0T8F9-F1
#
_cell.length_a   1.000
_cell.length_b   1.000
_cell.length_c   1.000
_cell.angle_alpha   90.00
_cell.angle_beta   90.00
_cell.angle_gamma   90.00
#
_symmetry.space_group_name_H-M   'P 1'
#
loop_
_entity.id
_entity.type
_entity.pdbx_description
1 polymer ?
#
loop_
_entity_poly.entity_id
_entity_poly.type
_entity_poly.pdbx_seq_one_letter_code
_entity_poly.pdbx_strand_id
1 'polypeptide(L)'
;MAPSSKSERNSGAGSGGGGPGGAGGKRAAGRRREHVLKQLERVKISGQLSPRLFRKLPPRVCVSLKNIVDEDFLYAGHIFLGFSKCGRYVLSYTSSSGDDDFSFYIYHLYWWEFNVHSKLKLVRQVRLFQDEEIYSDLYLTVCEWPSDASKVIVFGFNTRSANGMLMNMMMMSDENHRDIYISTVAVPPPGRCAACREASRAHPGERLGTLGCRLGCRLPPCPEATSEPVWHVLTAGDPSAQCLRHGFMLHTKYQVVYPFPTFQPAFQLKKDQVVLLNTSYSLVACAVSVHSAGESSFCQILYDHTTSPPAPPSPPGPQSPEVPPALPSPCPEAAPARPPGAPEPSPAIAKAKEFVADIFRRAREAKGGTLEEARPPPCPGPSGSRCRLPSEPLAPGGEVVPRDSPPAAEAPAPEPGYVNYTKLYYVLGSSEGTEPEDEFEDDKISLPFVVTDLRGRNLRPMRERAAVQGQYLTVEQLTLDFEYVINEVIRHDATWAHQFCSFSDYDIVILEVCPETNQVLINIGLLLLAFPSPTEEGQLRPKTYHTSLKVAWDLNTGIFETVSVGDLTEVKGQTSGSVWSSYRKSCVDMVMKWLVPESSGRYVNRMTNEALHKGCSLKVLADSERYTWIVL
;
A
#
# COMPACT_ATOMS: atom_id res chain seq x y z
N MET A 1 4.89 4.69 17.33
CA MET A 1 5.66 5.83 17.90
C MET A 1 6.77 5.27 18.77
N ALA A 2 8.04 5.58 18.47
CA ALA A 2 9.14 5.35 19.41
C ALA A 2 9.27 6.57 20.35
N PRO A 3 9.66 6.38 21.63
CA PRO A 3 9.53 7.42 22.65
C PRO A 3 10.57 8.54 22.45
N SER A 4 10.06 9.76 22.37
CA SER A 4 10.83 11.00 22.36
C SER A 4 11.68 11.12 23.64
N SER A 5 12.99 11.29 23.45
CA SER A 5 13.94 11.57 24.52
C SER A 5 13.63 12.95 25.13
N LYS A 6 13.11 12.95 26.37
CA LYS A 6 12.97 14.16 27.19
C LYS A 6 14.34 14.83 27.35
N SER A 7 14.52 16.00 26.74
CA SER A 7 15.58 16.94 27.07
C SER A 7 15.17 17.76 28.29
N GLU A 8 15.97 17.70 29.33
CA GLU A 8 15.82 18.43 30.60
C GLU A 8 15.81 19.95 30.36
N ARG A 9 14.74 20.62 30.81
CA ARG A 9 14.71 22.08 30.97
C ARG A 9 15.41 22.42 32.28
N ASN A 10 16.51 23.16 32.20
CA ASN A 10 17.13 23.81 33.35
C ASN A 10 16.57 25.23 33.44
N SER A 11 15.94 25.56 34.57
CA SER A 11 15.44 26.90 34.86
C SER A 11 15.59 27.20 36.35
N GLY A 12 16.22 28.35 36.64
CA GLY A 12 15.91 29.15 37.82
C GLY A 12 16.86 28.99 39.01
N ALA A 13 17.79 29.94 39.13
CA ALA A 13 18.44 30.28 40.38
C ALA A 13 17.40 30.81 41.39
N GLY A 14 17.51 30.36 42.65
CA GLY A 14 16.71 30.84 43.78
C GLY A 14 17.36 30.41 45.10
N SER A 15 17.71 31.40 45.91
CA SER A 15 18.59 31.36 47.08
C SER A 15 17.88 31.05 48.40
N GLY A 16 18.59 30.34 49.30
CA GLY A 16 18.54 30.55 50.77
C GLY A 16 17.81 29.50 51.62
N GLY A 17 18.53 28.89 52.57
CA GLY A 17 17.94 28.18 53.72
C GLY A 17 18.73 26.93 54.15
N GLY A 18 19.65 27.09 55.10
CA GLY A 18 20.51 26.01 55.61
C GLY A 18 19.87 25.13 56.69
N GLY A 19 20.31 23.88 56.77
CA GLY A 19 20.09 22.94 57.88
C GLY A 19 20.88 21.64 57.63
N PRO A 20 21.72 21.15 58.58
CA PRO A 20 22.58 20.00 58.35
C PRO A 20 21.88 18.69 58.76
N GLY A 21 21.91 17.67 57.90
CA GLY A 21 21.34 16.37 58.24
C GLY A 21 21.71 15.25 57.27
N GLY A 22 22.74 14.49 57.63
CA GLY A 22 22.76 13.02 57.51
C GLY A 22 22.61 12.37 56.13
N ALA A 23 23.76 12.12 55.50
CA ALA A 23 24.15 10.89 54.78
C ALA A 23 23.06 9.97 54.17
N GLY A 24 23.06 9.88 52.84
CA GLY A 24 22.38 8.80 52.12
C GLY A 24 22.36 8.92 50.60
N GLY A 25 23.16 9.81 50.00
CA GLY A 25 23.23 9.95 48.55
C GLY A 25 23.89 8.72 47.92
N LYS A 26 23.08 7.79 47.41
CA LYS A 26 23.50 6.84 46.37
C LYS A 26 23.92 7.67 45.16
N ARG A 27 25.20 8.05 45.10
CA ARG A 27 25.84 8.55 43.88
C ARG A 27 25.57 7.49 42.82
N ALA A 28 24.76 7.84 41.82
CA ALA A 28 24.65 7.05 40.61
C ALA A 28 26.08 6.83 40.10
N ALA A 29 26.57 5.60 40.20
CA ALA A 29 27.86 5.23 39.67
C ALA A 29 27.85 5.59 38.18
N GLY A 30 28.53 6.68 37.81
CA GLY A 30 28.68 7.10 36.43
C GLY A 30 29.24 5.92 35.66
N ARG A 31 28.41 5.30 34.81
CA ARG A 31 28.84 4.22 33.92
C ARG A 31 30.04 4.74 33.13
N ARG A 32 31.25 4.27 33.48
CA ARG A 32 32.48 4.61 32.74
C ARG A 32 32.25 4.26 31.28
N ARG A 33 32.13 5.27 30.41
CA ARG A 33 32.14 5.06 28.96
C ARG A 33 33.51 4.51 28.60
N GLU A 34 33.52 3.39 27.91
CA GLU A 34 34.75 2.74 27.51
C GLU A 34 35.44 3.56 26.41
N HIS A 35 36.76 3.72 26.52
CA HIS A 35 37.53 4.47 25.55
C HIS A 35 37.58 3.72 24.20
N VAL A 36 37.46 4.43 23.08
CA VAL A 36 37.41 3.82 21.73
C VAL A 36 38.60 2.91 21.45
N LEU A 37 39.81 3.31 21.89
CA LEU A 37 41.03 2.49 21.72
C LEU A 37 40.93 1.15 22.44
N LYS A 38 40.35 1.10 23.64
CA LYS A 38 40.16 -0.15 24.39
C LYS A 38 39.17 -1.08 23.68
N GLN A 39 38.13 -0.52 23.07
CA GLN A 39 37.20 -1.32 22.26
C GLN A 39 37.89 -1.88 21.01
N LEU A 40 38.73 -1.09 20.33
CA LEU A 40 39.49 -1.56 19.16
C LEU A 40 40.53 -2.63 19.52
N GLU A 41 41.23 -2.48 20.65
CA GLU A 41 42.12 -3.53 21.18
C GLU A 41 41.35 -4.83 21.43
N ARG A 42 40.17 -4.74 22.06
CA ARG A 42 39.28 -5.91 22.27
C ARG A 42 38.91 -6.58 20.95
N VAL A 43 38.57 -5.80 19.91
CA VAL A 43 38.22 -6.35 18.59
C VAL A 43 39.37 -7.15 18.00
N LYS A 44 40.62 -6.67 18.12
CA LYS A 44 41.80 -7.38 17.59
C LYS A 44 42.00 -8.75 18.22
N ILE A 45 41.74 -8.87 19.53
CA ILE A 45 41.92 -10.14 20.25
C ILE A 45 40.71 -11.06 20.17
N SER A 46 39.48 -10.52 20.07
CA SER A 46 38.25 -11.32 20.05
C SER A 46 37.76 -11.68 18.65
N GLY A 47 38.20 -10.95 17.62
CA GLY A 47 37.66 -11.04 16.27
C GLY A 47 36.22 -10.51 16.12
N GLN A 48 35.62 -9.95 17.18
CA GLN A 48 34.22 -9.53 17.19
C GLN A 48 34.07 -8.04 16.87
N LEU A 49 33.91 -7.69 15.58
CA LEU A 49 33.59 -6.35 15.12
C LEU A 49 32.10 -6.25 14.78
N SER A 50 31.32 -5.43 15.51
CA SER A 50 29.92 -5.17 15.17
C SER A 50 29.49 -3.75 15.52
N PRO A 51 28.60 -3.11 14.74
CA PRO A 51 28.07 -1.78 15.08
C PRO A 51 27.42 -1.75 16.46
N ARG A 52 26.74 -2.83 16.88
CA ARG A 52 26.09 -2.91 18.20
C ARG A 52 27.08 -2.75 19.37
N LEU A 53 28.34 -3.16 19.20
CA LEU A 53 29.40 -3.00 20.21
C LEU A 53 29.73 -1.52 20.46
N PHE A 54 29.72 -0.71 19.40
CA PHE A 54 30.11 0.70 19.44
C PHE A 54 28.93 1.67 19.73
N ARG A 55 27.70 1.16 19.91
CA ARG A 55 26.47 1.99 20.02
C ARG A 55 26.51 3.05 21.12
N LYS A 56 27.32 2.84 22.17
CA LYS A 56 27.46 3.79 23.29
C LYS A 56 28.48 4.91 23.03
N LEU A 57 29.23 4.84 21.93
CA LEU A 57 30.18 5.87 21.54
C LEU A 57 29.47 7.05 20.87
N PRO A 58 30.03 8.27 20.95
CA PRO A 58 29.53 9.41 20.18
C PRO A 58 29.65 9.17 18.66
N PRO A 59 29.02 10.00 17.80
CA PRO A 59 29.30 9.99 16.37
C PRO A 59 30.82 10.09 16.10
N ARG A 60 31.28 9.45 15.04
CA ARG A 60 32.67 9.50 14.59
C ARG A 60 32.94 10.78 13.80
N VAL A 61 31.94 11.24 13.04
CA VAL A 61 32.01 12.44 12.22
C VAL A 61 30.70 13.23 12.36
N CYS A 62 30.83 14.55 12.52
CA CYS A 62 29.71 15.48 12.47
C CYS A 62 30.03 16.55 11.42
N VAL A 63 29.10 16.79 10.51
CA VAL A 63 29.24 17.80 9.45
C VAL A 63 28.05 18.74 9.49
N SER A 64 28.29 20.05 9.37
CA SER A 64 27.22 21.04 9.26
C SER A 64 26.62 21.00 7.86
N LEU A 65 25.30 21.00 7.74
CA LEU A 65 24.60 21.03 6.44
C LEU A 65 25.07 22.22 5.59
N LYS A 66 25.20 23.40 6.19
CA LYS A 66 25.69 24.63 5.53
C LYS A 66 27.05 24.44 4.87
N ASN A 67 27.90 23.59 5.42
CA ASN A 67 29.24 23.38 4.86
C ASN A 67 29.22 22.47 3.63
N ILE A 68 28.23 21.58 3.51
CA ILE A 68 28.15 20.56 2.45
C ILE A 68 27.05 20.84 1.41
N VAL A 69 26.15 21.78 1.63
CA VAL A 69 25.16 22.20 0.62
C VAL A 69 25.64 23.48 -0.06
N ASP A 70 25.32 23.65 -1.33
CA ASP A 70 25.54 24.92 -2.03
C ASP A 70 24.41 25.90 -1.70
N GLU A 71 24.74 27.18 -1.52
CA GLU A 71 23.80 28.20 -1.03
C GLU A 71 22.54 28.31 -1.91
N ASP A 72 22.68 28.12 -3.24
CA ASP A 72 21.56 28.14 -4.18
C ASP A 72 20.45 27.15 -3.80
N PHE A 73 20.82 25.95 -3.32
CA PHE A 73 19.84 24.94 -2.89
C PHE A 73 19.26 25.21 -1.49
N LEU A 74 19.99 25.95 -0.64
CA LEU A 74 19.44 26.38 0.65
C LEU A 74 18.33 27.42 0.44
N TYR A 75 18.51 28.34 -0.51
CA TYR A 75 17.50 29.32 -0.88
C TYR A 75 16.33 28.74 -1.70
N ALA A 76 16.55 27.63 -2.41
CA ALA A 76 15.50 26.94 -3.16
C ALA A 76 14.50 26.14 -2.30
N GLY A 77 14.54 26.25 -0.97
CA GLY A 77 13.51 25.69 -0.09
C GLY A 77 13.62 24.17 0.14
N HIS A 78 14.81 23.59 0.04
CA HIS A 78 15.03 22.16 0.27
C HIS A 78 14.82 21.76 1.73
N ILE A 79 14.00 20.74 1.94
CA ILE A 79 13.73 20.12 3.25
C ILE A 79 14.41 18.76 3.29
N PHE A 80 15.54 18.69 3.99
CA PHE A 80 16.33 17.46 4.13
C PHE A 80 15.65 16.46 5.07
N LEU A 81 15.55 15.21 4.61
CA LEU A 81 14.76 14.14 5.22
C LEU A 81 15.62 13.17 6.05
N GLY A 82 16.75 12.73 5.48
CA GLY A 82 17.59 11.72 6.12
C GLY A 82 18.52 10.99 5.15
N PHE A 83 19.26 10.03 5.69
CA PHE A 83 20.11 9.13 4.93
C PHE A 83 19.33 7.93 4.41
N SER A 84 19.63 7.52 3.19
CA SER A 84 19.35 6.17 2.69
C SER A 84 20.01 5.10 3.56
N LYS A 85 19.46 3.88 3.62
CA LYS A 85 20.01 2.78 4.44
C LYS A 85 21.47 2.44 4.12
N CYS A 86 21.87 2.58 2.86
CA CYS A 86 23.26 2.34 2.43
C CYS A 86 24.23 3.47 2.81
N GLY A 87 23.73 4.61 3.31
CA GLY A 87 24.52 5.76 3.75
C GLY A 87 25.13 6.57 2.60
N ARG A 88 24.89 6.18 1.35
CA ARG A 88 25.43 6.85 0.16
C ARG A 88 24.66 8.11 -0.20
N TYR A 89 23.35 8.08 -0.03
CA TYR A 89 22.48 9.20 -0.40
C TYR A 89 21.87 9.86 0.83
N VAL A 90 21.78 11.19 0.76
CA VAL A 90 20.89 12.00 1.60
C VAL A 90 19.72 12.44 0.74
N LEU A 91 18.50 12.35 1.25
CA LEU A 91 17.29 12.73 0.52
C LEU A 91 16.75 14.06 1.03
N SER A 92 16.17 14.85 0.13
CA SER A 92 15.40 16.05 0.45
C SER A 92 14.19 16.16 -0.45
N TYR A 93 13.19 16.93 -0.05
CA TYR A 93 12.09 17.33 -0.93
C TYR A 93 11.92 18.85 -0.97
N THR A 94 11.21 19.36 -1.97
CA THR A 94 10.72 20.74 -2.03
C THR A 94 9.20 20.74 -2.10
N SER A 95 8.59 21.80 -1.57
CA SER A 95 7.16 22.11 -1.70
C SER A 95 7.07 23.51 -2.30
N SER A 96 6.74 23.59 -3.60
CA SER A 96 6.62 24.86 -4.31
C SER A 96 5.16 25.10 -4.69
N SER A 97 4.62 26.28 -4.36
CA SER A 97 3.33 26.74 -4.86
C SER A 97 3.53 27.54 -6.15
N GLY A 98 2.65 27.38 -7.13
CA GLY A 98 2.61 28.27 -8.30
C GLY A 98 2.31 29.72 -7.89
N ASP A 99 2.82 30.69 -8.65
CA ASP A 99 2.62 32.14 -8.42
C ASP A 99 1.22 32.63 -8.82
N ASP A 100 0.38 31.75 -9.39
CA ASP A 100 -0.97 32.06 -9.85
C ASP A 100 -2.00 32.02 -8.70
N ASP A 101 -3.10 32.76 -8.86
CA ASP A 101 -4.22 32.92 -7.91
C ASP A 101 -4.89 31.58 -7.47
N PHE A 102 -4.62 30.48 -8.17
CA PHE A 102 -5.06 29.11 -7.86
C PHE A 102 -3.87 28.21 -7.53
N SER A 103 -3.04 28.62 -6.57
CA SER A 103 -1.75 27.97 -6.30
C SER A 103 -1.92 26.50 -5.88
N PHE A 104 -1.54 25.57 -6.77
CA PHE A 104 -1.36 24.16 -6.43
C PHE A 104 0.08 23.89 -5.99
N TYR A 105 0.23 22.92 -5.10
CA TYR A 105 1.53 22.48 -4.59
C TYR A 105 2.16 21.45 -5.53
N ILE A 106 3.41 21.69 -5.89
CA ILE A 106 4.25 20.77 -6.64
C ILE A 106 5.34 20.26 -5.72
N TYR A 107 5.47 18.93 -5.65
CA TYR A 107 6.48 18.28 -4.83
C TYR A 107 7.57 17.66 -5.70
N HIS A 108 8.83 17.90 -5.34
CA HIS A 108 9.96 17.23 -5.95
C HIS A 108 10.78 16.47 -4.91
N LEU A 109 11.30 15.30 -5.28
CA LEU A 109 12.18 14.49 -4.45
C LEU A 109 13.58 14.45 -5.07
N TYR A 110 14.61 14.59 -4.22
CA TYR A 110 16.00 14.72 -4.63
C TYR A 110 16.89 13.71 -3.93
N TRP A 111 17.83 13.13 -4.69
CA TRP A 111 18.92 12.29 -4.18
C TRP A 111 20.24 13.05 -4.25
N TRP A 112 20.90 13.17 -3.11
CA TRP A 112 22.20 13.82 -2.97
C TRP A 112 23.26 12.78 -2.63
N GLU A 113 24.30 12.64 -3.45
CA GLU A 113 25.46 11.81 -3.10
C GLU A 113 26.22 12.47 -1.96
N PHE A 114 26.35 11.74 -0.85
CA PHE A 114 27.05 12.18 0.34
C PHE A 114 28.49 11.67 0.34
N ASN A 115 29.43 12.60 0.52
CA ASN A 115 30.84 12.27 0.63
C ASN A 115 31.50 13.06 1.77
N VAL A 116 31.00 12.80 2.98
CA VAL A 116 31.52 13.31 4.26
C VAL A 116 31.65 14.84 4.29
N HIS A 117 32.84 15.39 4.02
CA HIS A 117 33.11 16.84 4.06
C HIS A 117 32.98 17.52 2.69
N SER A 118 32.89 16.75 1.61
CA SER A 118 32.68 17.30 0.27
C SER A 118 31.24 17.79 0.10
N LYS A 119 31.03 18.74 -0.81
CA LYS A 119 29.70 19.21 -1.20
C LYS A 119 28.83 18.04 -1.68
N LEU A 120 27.55 18.09 -1.33
CA LEU A 120 26.51 17.19 -1.82
C LEU A 120 26.38 17.35 -3.33
N LYS A 121 26.36 16.23 -4.04
CA LYS A 121 26.15 16.25 -5.49
C LYS A 121 24.75 15.77 -5.82
N LEU A 122 23.98 16.56 -6.55
CA LEU A 122 22.66 16.15 -7.01
C LEU A 122 22.81 14.99 -8.01
N VAL A 123 22.17 13.86 -7.72
CA VAL A 123 22.18 12.65 -8.56
C VAL A 123 20.87 12.46 -9.29
N ARG A 124 19.75 12.81 -8.66
CA ARG A 124 18.42 12.64 -9.23
C ARG A 124 17.45 13.67 -8.65
N GLN A 125 16.59 14.18 -9.52
CA GLN A 125 15.42 14.99 -9.21
C GLN A 125 14.22 14.36 -9.91
N VAL A 126 13.10 14.21 -9.21
CA VAL A 126 11.84 13.72 -9.77
C VAL A 126 10.66 14.52 -9.23
N ARG A 127 9.61 14.69 -10.03
CA ARG A 127 8.33 15.27 -9.58
C ARG A 127 7.45 14.16 -9.00
N LEU A 128 6.96 14.35 -7.78
CA LEU A 128 6.04 13.43 -7.12
C LEU A 128 4.59 13.73 -7.52
N PHE A 129 3.73 12.71 -7.42
CA PHE A 129 2.28 12.82 -7.67
C PHE A 129 1.98 13.51 -9.01
N GLN A 130 2.51 12.90 -10.08
CA GLN A 130 2.34 13.42 -11.44
C GLN A 130 0.84 13.55 -11.75
N ASP A 131 0.48 14.65 -12.43
CA ASP A 131 -0.89 14.98 -12.85
C ASP A 131 -1.92 15.15 -11.71
N GLU A 132 -1.47 15.30 -10.46
CA GLU A 132 -2.32 15.62 -9.32
C GLU A 132 -2.30 17.11 -8.97
N GLU A 133 -3.49 17.67 -8.76
CA GLU A 133 -3.70 19.03 -8.27
C GLU A 133 -3.83 19.01 -6.74
N ILE A 134 -2.76 19.42 -6.07
CA ILE A 134 -2.70 19.38 -4.60
C ILE A 134 -2.95 20.79 -4.06
N TYR A 135 -4.05 20.96 -3.33
CA TYR A 135 -4.51 22.26 -2.82
C TYR A 135 -4.08 22.58 -1.39
N SER A 136 -3.51 21.61 -0.67
CA SER A 136 -3.04 21.78 0.71
C SER A 136 -1.69 21.12 0.92
N ASP A 137 -0.86 21.72 1.78
CA ASP A 137 0.49 21.23 1.99
C ASP A 137 0.47 19.84 2.68
N LEU A 138 1.15 18.87 2.07
CA LEU A 138 1.13 17.47 2.47
C LEU A 138 2.14 17.15 3.56
N TYR A 139 1.75 16.24 4.46
CA TYR A 139 2.68 15.56 5.36
C TYR A 139 3.38 14.46 4.58
N LEU A 140 4.62 14.72 4.16
CA LEU A 140 5.41 13.77 3.38
C LEU A 140 6.27 12.87 4.25
N THR A 141 6.28 11.58 3.92
CA THR A 141 7.16 10.58 4.51
C THR A 141 7.73 9.71 3.41
N VAL A 142 9.06 9.61 3.35
CA VAL A 142 9.77 8.72 2.42
C VAL A 142 10.23 7.48 3.17
N CYS A 143 9.96 6.31 2.60
CA CYS A 143 10.32 5.03 3.19
C CYS A 143 11.19 4.18 2.25
N GLU A 144 12.07 3.38 2.84
CA GLU A 144 12.81 2.31 2.17
C GLU A 144 12.39 0.95 2.75
N TRP A 145 12.30 -0.05 1.87
CA TRP A 145 11.95 -1.41 2.25
C TRP A 145 13.05 -2.09 3.12
N PRO A 146 12.72 -3.23 3.77
CA PRO A 146 13.64 -4.01 4.58
C PRO A 146 14.92 -4.43 3.87
N SER A 147 14.84 -4.96 2.65
CA SER A 147 16.01 -5.48 1.92
C SER A 147 16.07 -4.95 0.49
N ASP A 148 14.93 -4.54 -0.08
CA ASP A 148 14.89 -3.96 -1.41
C ASP A 148 15.31 -2.48 -1.43
N ALA A 149 16.47 -2.23 -2.04
CA ALA A 149 17.01 -0.88 -2.23
C ALA A 149 16.82 -0.35 -3.67
N SER A 150 16.09 -1.06 -4.55
CA SER A 150 15.92 -0.64 -5.94
C SER A 150 14.88 0.46 -6.11
N LYS A 151 14.02 0.67 -5.11
CA LYS A 151 12.93 1.64 -5.11
C LYS A 151 12.74 2.24 -3.72
N VAL A 152 12.16 3.43 -3.66
CA VAL A 152 11.61 4.03 -2.44
C VAL A 152 10.12 4.28 -2.62
N ILE A 153 9.40 4.43 -1.51
CA ILE A 153 7.99 4.81 -1.53
C ILE A 153 7.77 6.09 -0.74
N VAL A 154 6.94 6.98 -1.25
CA VAL A 154 6.60 8.26 -0.65
C VAL A 154 5.11 8.29 -0.34
N PHE A 155 4.79 8.57 0.92
CA PHE A 155 3.41 8.82 1.37
C PHE A 155 3.24 10.32 1.58
N GLY A 156 2.21 10.90 0.98
CA GLY A 156 1.73 12.24 1.26
C GLY A 156 0.28 12.19 1.71
N PHE A 157 -0.06 12.89 2.78
CA PHE A 157 -1.46 13.04 3.18
C PHE A 157 -1.73 14.46 3.65
N ASN A 158 -2.94 14.94 3.39
CA ASN A 158 -3.40 16.22 3.91
C ASN A 158 -3.99 16.05 5.32
N THR A 159 -4.12 17.14 6.07
CA THR A 159 -4.86 17.09 7.34
C THR A 159 -6.34 16.76 7.08
N ARG A 160 -6.88 17.28 5.97
CA ARG A 160 -8.27 17.18 5.49
C ARG A 160 -8.29 17.32 3.97
N SER A 161 -9.24 16.65 3.31
CA SER A 161 -9.47 16.76 1.87
C SER A 161 -9.89 18.18 1.48
N ALA A 162 -9.54 18.63 0.28
CA ALA A 162 -10.12 19.84 -0.28
C ALA A 162 -11.53 19.52 -0.84
N ASN A 163 -12.45 20.45 -0.69
CA ASN A 163 -13.78 20.42 -1.27
C ASN A 163 -13.77 21.31 -2.52
N GLY A 164 -14.58 20.97 -3.53
CA GLY A 164 -14.72 21.75 -4.77
C GLY A 164 -15.44 23.10 -4.62
N MET A 165 -15.73 23.53 -3.38
CA MET A 165 -16.33 24.82 -3.09
C MET A 165 -15.25 25.84 -2.69
N LEU A 166 -15.14 26.91 -3.48
CA LEU A 166 -14.24 28.03 -3.23
C LEU A 166 -14.94 29.08 -2.34
N MET A 167 -14.29 29.51 -1.26
CA MET A 167 -14.76 30.63 -0.43
C MET A 167 -13.59 31.57 -0.12
N ASN A 168 -13.74 32.87 -0.42
CA ASN A 168 -12.69 33.89 -0.24
C ASN A 168 -11.32 33.49 -0.81
N MET A 169 -11.27 32.99 -2.05
CA MET A 169 -10.04 32.52 -2.73
C MET A 169 -9.35 31.31 -2.06
N MET A 170 -9.99 30.62 -1.12
CA MET A 170 -9.47 29.39 -0.51
C MET A 170 -10.45 28.22 -0.70
N MET A 171 -9.93 27.05 -1.05
CA MET A 171 -10.73 25.82 -1.13
C MET A 171 -11.16 25.40 0.28
N MET A 172 -12.45 25.14 0.49
CA MET A 172 -12.95 24.66 1.77
C MET A 172 -12.44 23.24 2.05
N SER A 173 -12.14 22.90 3.30
CA SER A 173 -11.76 21.52 3.65
C SER A 173 -13.00 20.66 3.90
N ASP A 174 -13.06 19.47 3.32
CA ASP A 174 -14.00 18.43 3.74
C ASP A 174 -13.47 17.77 5.02
N GLU A 175 -14.25 17.85 6.10
CA GLU A 175 -13.87 17.28 7.39
C GLU A 175 -14.00 15.74 7.43
N ASN A 176 -14.76 15.15 6.51
CA ASN A 176 -15.09 13.72 6.53
C ASN A 176 -14.13 12.85 5.71
N HIS A 177 -13.39 13.46 4.78
CA HIS A 177 -12.46 12.78 3.89
C HIS A 177 -11.03 13.28 4.07
N ARG A 178 -10.07 12.39 3.78
CA ARG A 178 -8.65 12.71 3.68
C ARG A 178 -8.08 12.06 2.44
N ASP A 179 -7.30 12.82 1.68
CA ASP A 179 -6.61 12.29 0.51
C ASP A 179 -5.26 11.71 0.92
N ILE A 180 -4.99 10.50 0.44
CA ILE A 180 -3.70 9.83 0.57
C ILE A 180 -3.08 9.71 -0.83
N TYR A 181 -1.89 10.27 -0.98
CA TYR A 181 -1.10 10.23 -2.19
C TYR A 181 0.10 9.32 -1.97
N ILE A 182 0.38 8.45 -2.93
CA ILE A 182 1.49 7.50 -2.84
C ILE A 182 2.28 7.52 -4.14
N SER A 183 3.60 7.60 -4.03
CA SER A 183 4.51 7.50 -5.16
C SER A 183 5.60 6.46 -4.88
N THR A 184 5.72 5.44 -5.71
CA THR A 184 6.88 4.53 -5.72
C THR A 184 7.87 5.01 -6.78
N VAL A 185 9.13 5.23 -6.41
CA VAL A 185 10.15 5.83 -7.28
C VAL A 185 11.37 4.92 -7.35
N ALA A 186 11.85 4.64 -8.57
CA ALA A 186 13.10 3.92 -8.77
C ALA A 186 14.29 4.69 -8.19
N VAL A 187 15.22 3.98 -7.52
CA VAL A 187 16.45 4.55 -6.97
C VAL A 187 17.51 4.70 -8.08
N PRO A 188 18.41 5.71 -8.02
CA PRO A 188 19.53 5.81 -8.94
C PRO A 188 20.37 4.53 -9.02
N PRO A 189 20.92 4.17 -10.19
CA PRO A 189 21.75 2.98 -10.31
C PRO A 189 23.00 3.14 -9.43
N PRO A 190 23.40 2.12 -8.65
CA PRO A 190 24.56 2.20 -7.76
C PRO A 190 25.88 2.32 -8.53
N GLY A 191 25.89 2.04 -9.83
CA GLY A 191 27.06 2.16 -10.68
C GLY A 191 26.67 2.12 -12.15
N ARG A 192 27.60 1.66 -13.01
CA ARG A 192 27.35 1.53 -14.44
C ARG A 192 26.35 0.40 -14.71
N CYS A 193 25.21 0.72 -15.28
CA CYS A 193 24.22 -0.25 -15.74
C CYS A 193 24.27 -0.39 -17.27
N ALA A 194 24.37 -1.63 -17.77
CA ALA A 194 24.38 -1.91 -19.21
C ALA A 194 23.09 -1.45 -19.90
N ALA A 195 21.94 -1.78 -19.32
CA ALA A 195 20.63 -1.38 -19.84
C ALA A 195 20.43 0.15 -19.83
N CYS A 196 20.92 0.87 -18.81
CA CYS A 196 20.86 2.34 -18.84
C CYS A 196 21.74 2.91 -19.95
N ARG A 197 22.94 2.35 -20.15
CA ARG A 197 23.83 2.77 -21.25
C ARG A 197 23.20 2.52 -22.62
N GLU A 198 22.45 1.43 -22.77
CA GLU A 198 21.69 1.13 -23.98
C GLU A 198 20.52 2.11 -24.16
N ALA A 199 19.77 2.41 -23.09
CA ALA A 199 18.69 3.40 -23.12
C ALA A 199 19.20 4.79 -23.55
N SER A 200 20.35 5.25 -23.04
CA SER A 200 20.98 6.51 -23.46
C SER A 200 21.47 6.50 -24.92
N ARG A 201 21.79 5.32 -25.48
CA ARG A 201 22.19 5.18 -26.89
C ARG A 201 20.99 5.14 -27.83
N ALA A 202 19.90 4.49 -27.41
CA ALA A 202 18.66 4.37 -28.18
C ALA A 202 17.89 5.70 -28.25
N HIS A 203 18.04 6.56 -27.23
CA HIS A 203 17.50 7.91 -27.21
C HIS A 203 18.64 8.94 -27.24
N PRO A 204 19.16 9.32 -28.43
CA PRO A 204 20.03 10.48 -28.52
C PRO A 204 19.24 11.70 -28.05
N GLY A 205 19.73 12.38 -27.01
CA GLY A 205 19.01 13.50 -26.39
C GLY A 205 18.64 14.57 -27.41
N GLU A 206 17.44 15.14 -27.25
CA GLU A 206 17.07 16.35 -27.97
C GLU A 206 18.12 17.42 -27.66
N ARG A 207 18.79 17.94 -28.70
CA ARG A 207 19.74 19.04 -28.56
C ARG A 207 18.97 20.22 -27.94
N LEU A 208 19.25 20.54 -26.68
CA LEU A 208 18.97 21.86 -26.15
C LEU A 208 19.81 22.83 -26.98
N GLY A 209 19.16 23.54 -27.90
CA GLY A 209 19.83 24.53 -28.73
C GLY A 209 20.60 25.48 -27.82
N THR A 210 21.92 25.49 -27.97
CA THR A 210 22.78 26.54 -27.40
C THR A 210 22.22 27.88 -27.84
N LEU A 211 21.51 28.56 -26.93
CA LEU A 211 21.34 30.00 -26.95
C LEU A 211 22.75 30.59 -26.83
N GLY A 212 23.41 30.75 -27.98
CA GLY A 212 24.66 31.46 -28.08
C GLY A 212 24.44 32.88 -27.61
N CYS A 213 25.09 33.24 -26.50
CA CYS A 213 25.28 34.62 -26.09
C CYS A 213 25.84 35.42 -27.28
N ARG A 214 25.00 36.28 -27.89
CA ARG A 214 25.47 37.37 -28.74
C ARG A 214 26.05 38.47 -27.85
N LEU A 215 27.27 38.27 -27.36
CA LEU A 215 28.13 39.37 -26.96
C LEU A 215 28.97 39.77 -28.17
N GLY A 216 28.71 40.98 -28.65
CA GLY A 216 29.35 41.55 -29.82
C GLY A 216 30.85 41.74 -29.61
N CYS A 217 31.65 41.09 -30.44
CA CYS A 217 33.02 41.49 -30.72
C CYS A 217 33.15 41.66 -32.23
N ARG A 218 33.33 42.91 -32.68
CA ARG A 218 33.70 43.26 -34.06
C ARG A 218 35.22 43.18 -34.18
N LEU A 219 35.74 42.23 -34.96
CA LEU A 219 37.07 42.32 -35.62
C LEU A 219 37.02 41.50 -36.94
N PRO A 220 37.80 41.88 -37.97
CA PRO A 220 37.57 41.51 -39.38
C PRO A 220 38.16 40.13 -39.77
N PRO A 221 37.75 39.55 -40.93
CA PRO A 221 38.14 38.20 -41.32
C PRO A 221 39.50 38.18 -42.05
N CYS A 222 40.29 37.13 -41.81
CA CYS A 222 41.41 36.72 -42.67
C CYS A 222 41.02 35.49 -43.50
N PRO A 223 41.50 35.33 -44.75
CA PRO A 223 41.07 34.27 -45.65
C PRO A 223 41.96 33.02 -45.60
N GLU A 224 41.37 31.91 -46.06
CA GLU A 224 42.01 30.67 -46.55
C GLU A 224 42.69 29.73 -45.55
N ALA A 225 42.00 28.63 -45.24
CA ALA A 225 42.59 27.31 -45.10
C ALA A 225 41.55 26.23 -45.40
N THR A 226 41.76 25.53 -46.52
CA THR A 226 41.04 24.35 -46.97
C THR A 226 41.49 23.12 -46.19
N SER A 227 40.58 22.52 -45.41
CA SER A 227 40.49 21.07 -45.12
C SER A 227 39.46 20.86 -44.03
N GLU A 228 38.35 20.17 -44.35
CA GLU A 228 37.38 19.75 -43.34
C GLU A 228 37.98 18.64 -42.46
N PRO A 229 38.02 18.80 -41.13
CA PRO A 229 38.15 17.66 -40.24
C PRO A 229 36.80 16.98 -40.17
N VAL A 230 36.73 15.74 -40.65
CA VAL A 230 35.61 14.82 -40.33
C VAL A 230 35.66 14.56 -38.82
N TRP A 231 34.94 15.37 -38.06
CA TRP A 231 34.67 15.07 -36.67
C TRP A 231 33.77 13.85 -36.64
N HIS A 232 34.30 12.69 -36.24
CA HIS A 232 33.47 11.64 -35.68
C HIS A 232 32.82 12.21 -34.43
N VAL A 233 31.62 12.79 -34.60
CA VAL A 233 30.76 13.22 -33.51
C VAL A 233 30.35 11.96 -32.77
N LEU A 234 31.07 11.64 -31.69
CA LEU A 234 30.55 10.75 -30.66
C LEU A 234 29.33 11.46 -30.07
N THR A 235 28.14 11.09 -30.54
CA THR A 235 26.88 11.55 -29.96
C THR A 235 26.88 11.10 -28.49
N ALA A 236 27.13 12.05 -27.59
CA ALA A 236 26.90 11.84 -26.17
C ALA A 236 25.39 11.61 -25.99
N GLY A 237 25.00 10.37 -25.68
CA GLY A 237 23.61 10.01 -25.40
C GLY A 237 23.05 10.82 -24.22
N ASP A 238 21.73 10.88 -24.10
CA ASP A 238 21.07 11.63 -23.03
C ASP A 238 21.45 11.02 -21.65
N PRO A 239 22.16 11.75 -20.76
CA PRO A 239 22.53 11.24 -19.46
C PRO A 239 21.32 11.04 -18.53
N SER A 240 20.17 11.63 -18.85
CA SER A 240 18.91 11.48 -18.10
C SER A 240 18.12 10.21 -18.49
N ALA A 241 18.40 9.62 -19.65
CA ALA A 241 17.75 8.39 -20.10
C ALA A 241 18.25 7.19 -19.28
N GLN A 242 17.33 6.56 -18.53
CA GLN A 242 17.60 5.40 -17.69
C GLN A 242 16.77 4.20 -18.17
N CYS A 243 17.24 2.98 -17.88
CA CYS A 243 16.43 1.79 -18.14
C CYS A 243 15.25 1.70 -17.17
N LEU A 244 14.27 0.85 -17.48
CA LEU A 244 13.04 0.70 -16.71
C LEU A 244 13.32 0.43 -15.22
N ARG A 245 14.23 -0.50 -14.89
CA ARG A 245 14.62 -0.82 -13.50
C ARG A 245 15.09 0.38 -12.68
N HIS A 246 15.75 1.34 -13.32
CA HIS A 246 16.34 2.50 -12.65
C HIS A 246 15.61 3.81 -12.96
N GLY A 247 14.46 3.74 -13.65
CA GLY A 247 13.85 4.89 -14.30
C GLY A 247 12.33 4.86 -14.42
N PHE A 248 11.63 4.20 -13.49
CA PHE A 248 10.17 4.18 -13.41
C PHE A 248 9.66 4.93 -12.18
N MET A 249 8.42 5.36 -12.26
CA MET A 249 7.62 5.93 -11.18
C MET A 249 6.20 5.36 -11.24
N LEU A 250 5.59 5.13 -10.08
CA LEU A 250 4.19 4.71 -9.97
C LEU A 250 3.50 5.62 -8.97
N HIS A 251 2.36 6.19 -9.36
CA HIS A 251 1.56 7.11 -8.57
C HIS A 251 0.17 6.54 -8.34
N THR A 252 -0.36 6.70 -7.14
CA THR A 252 -1.76 6.37 -6.83
C THR A 252 -2.29 7.35 -5.78
N LYS A 253 -3.60 7.55 -5.81
CA LYS A 253 -4.34 8.39 -4.88
C LYS A 253 -5.61 7.67 -4.47
N TYR A 254 -5.96 7.76 -3.20
CA TYR A 254 -7.25 7.31 -2.70
C TYR A 254 -7.71 8.16 -1.53
N GLN A 255 -9.01 8.12 -1.27
CA GLN A 255 -9.64 8.81 -0.17
C GLN A 255 -9.94 7.85 0.97
N VAL A 256 -9.82 8.36 2.19
CA VAL A 256 -10.18 7.63 3.42
C VAL A 256 -11.19 8.41 4.23
N VAL A 257 -12.04 7.69 4.96
CA VAL A 257 -13.11 8.24 5.80
C VAL A 257 -12.82 8.04 7.29
N TYR A 258 -13.57 8.75 8.14
CA TYR A 258 -13.52 8.56 9.58
C TYR A 258 -14.06 7.17 9.98
N PRO A 259 -13.42 6.48 10.96
CA PRO A 259 -12.19 6.85 11.65
C PRO A 259 -10.97 6.70 10.74
N PHE A 260 -10.25 7.81 10.49
CA PHE A 260 -9.15 7.79 9.52
C PHE A 260 -8.12 6.70 9.87
N PRO A 261 -7.77 5.80 8.93
CA PRO A 261 -6.87 4.68 9.18
C PRO A 261 -5.52 5.12 9.77
N THR A 262 -4.94 4.27 10.60
CA THR A 262 -3.63 4.56 11.21
C THR A 262 -2.50 4.39 10.20
N PHE A 263 -1.51 5.30 10.22
CA PHE A 263 -0.31 5.16 9.41
C PHE A 263 0.71 4.24 10.10
N GLN A 264 0.98 3.07 9.52
CA GLN A 264 1.79 1.98 10.10
C GLN A 264 2.94 1.53 9.17
N PRO A 265 3.84 2.42 8.74
CA PRO A 265 4.82 2.13 7.67
C PRO A 265 5.72 0.92 7.97
N ALA A 266 6.04 0.66 9.25
CA ALA A 266 6.86 -0.49 9.65
C ALA A 266 6.18 -1.85 9.37
N PHE A 267 4.86 -1.91 9.40
CA PHE A 267 4.09 -3.11 9.03
C PHE A 267 3.69 -3.07 7.56
N GLN A 268 3.23 -1.91 7.07
CA GLN A 268 2.78 -1.74 5.69
C GLN A 268 3.86 -2.11 4.65
N LEU A 269 5.14 -1.96 5.00
CA LEU A 269 6.29 -2.23 4.12
C LEU A 269 7.15 -3.41 4.60
N LYS A 270 6.67 -4.22 5.55
CA LYS A 270 7.47 -5.30 6.16
C LYS A 270 7.83 -6.42 5.18
N LYS A 271 7.05 -6.59 4.10
CA LYS A 271 7.35 -7.45 2.97
C LYS A 271 7.99 -6.64 1.85
N ASP A 272 9.17 -7.03 1.41
CA ASP A 272 9.88 -6.38 0.32
C ASP A 272 9.03 -6.31 -0.95
N GLN A 273 9.10 -5.18 -1.66
CA GLN A 273 8.35 -4.87 -2.88
C GLN A 273 6.83 -4.72 -2.74
N VAL A 274 6.28 -4.97 -1.55
CA VAL A 274 4.84 -4.88 -1.27
C VAL A 274 4.55 -3.69 -0.36
N VAL A 275 3.42 -3.03 -0.59
CA VAL A 275 2.82 -2.08 0.35
C VAL A 275 1.38 -2.48 0.68
N LEU A 276 1.02 -2.48 1.95
CA LEU A 276 -0.35 -2.67 2.43
C LEU A 276 -1.04 -1.32 2.61
N LEU A 277 -2.16 -1.10 1.92
CA LEU A 277 -2.91 0.16 1.89
C LEU A 277 -4.30 -0.04 2.45
N ASN A 278 -4.57 0.58 3.60
CA ASN A 278 -5.91 0.61 4.19
C ASN A 278 -6.68 1.78 3.57
N THR A 279 -7.74 1.47 2.81
CA THR A 279 -8.58 2.43 2.08
C THR A 279 -9.85 2.79 2.84
N SER A 280 -9.87 2.58 4.16
CA SER A 280 -11.06 2.55 5.02
C SER A 280 -12.01 1.38 4.76
N TYR A 281 -12.22 0.95 3.52
CA TYR A 281 -13.17 -0.12 3.17
C TYR A 281 -12.52 -1.47 2.86
N SER A 282 -11.24 -1.45 2.48
CA SER A 282 -10.48 -2.65 2.14
C SER A 282 -9.01 -2.52 2.53
N LEU A 283 -8.32 -3.65 2.59
CA LEU A 283 -6.86 -3.69 2.65
C LEU A 283 -6.34 -4.15 1.29
N VAL A 284 -5.59 -3.29 0.61
CA VAL A 284 -5.00 -3.60 -0.69
C VAL A 284 -3.51 -3.88 -0.51
N ALA A 285 -3.06 -5.06 -0.88
CA ALA A 285 -1.64 -5.37 -1.03
C ALA A 285 -1.22 -5.04 -2.46
N CYS A 286 -0.35 -4.04 -2.62
CA CYS A 286 0.19 -3.65 -3.93
C CYS A 286 1.66 -4.07 -4.05
N ALA A 287 2.01 -4.86 -5.06
CA ALA A 287 3.39 -5.25 -5.37
C ALA A 287 3.88 -4.63 -6.68
N VAL A 288 5.14 -4.19 -6.69
CA VAL A 288 5.75 -3.58 -7.88
C VAL A 288 7.14 -4.17 -8.12
N SER A 289 7.36 -4.78 -9.29
CA SER A 289 8.62 -5.45 -9.64
C SER A 289 9.03 -5.23 -11.10
N VAL A 290 10.33 -5.23 -11.38
CA VAL A 290 10.89 -5.09 -12.73
C VAL A 290 11.66 -6.35 -13.13
N HIS A 291 11.28 -6.93 -14.26
CA HIS A 291 11.82 -8.17 -14.80
C HIS A 291 12.51 -7.95 -16.15
N SER A 292 13.40 -8.87 -16.53
CA SER A 292 14.02 -8.89 -17.86
C SER A 292 13.58 -10.12 -18.66
N ALA A 293 13.47 -10.00 -19.98
CA ALA A 293 13.17 -11.13 -20.87
C ALA A 293 14.17 -12.28 -20.66
N GLY A 294 13.65 -13.48 -20.37
CA GLY A 294 14.45 -14.69 -20.15
C GLY A 294 14.70 -15.06 -18.68
N GLU A 295 14.32 -14.24 -17.70
CA GLU A 295 14.28 -14.67 -16.30
C GLU A 295 13.15 -15.71 -16.13
N SER A 296 13.53 -16.99 -16.01
CA SER A 296 12.63 -18.14 -15.87
C SER A 296 11.90 -18.21 -14.52
N SER A 297 12.14 -17.26 -13.62
CA SER A 297 11.41 -17.16 -12.36
C SER A 297 10.01 -16.64 -12.65
N PHE A 298 9.02 -17.51 -12.41
CA PHE A 298 7.62 -17.16 -12.33
C PHE A 298 7.43 -16.22 -11.12
N CYS A 299 7.69 -14.91 -11.28
CA CYS A 299 7.69 -13.94 -10.18
C CYS A 299 6.30 -13.34 -9.99
N GLN A 300 5.35 -14.17 -9.57
CA GLN A 300 4.14 -13.66 -8.96
C GLN A 300 4.46 -13.36 -7.49
N ILE A 301 4.38 -12.10 -7.07
CA ILE A 301 4.70 -11.70 -5.70
C ILE A 301 3.48 -11.90 -4.79
N LEU A 302 2.29 -11.70 -5.35
CA LEU A 302 1.01 -11.80 -4.66
C LEU A 302 0.11 -12.78 -5.39
N TYR A 303 -0.58 -13.60 -4.61
CA TYR A 303 -1.46 -14.66 -5.07
C TYR A 303 -0.69 -15.75 -5.84
N ASP A 304 -1.00 -17.03 -5.68
CA ASP A 304 -0.42 -18.10 -6.48
C ASP A 304 -1.54 -19.07 -6.86
N HIS A 305 -1.95 -18.99 -8.13
CA HIS A 305 -3.02 -19.81 -8.70
C HIS A 305 -2.73 -21.32 -8.65
N THR A 306 -1.50 -21.75 -8.34
CA THR A 306 -1.13 -23.17 -8.25
C THR A 306 -1.33 -23.78 -6.87
N THR A 307 -1.51 -22.95 -5.83
CA THR A 307 -1.75 -23.41 -4.46
C THR A 307 -3.25 -23.58 -4.22
N SER A 308 -3.76 -24.79 -4.39
CA SER A 308 -5.12 -25.14 -3.93
C SER A 308 -5.22 -25.00 -2.40
N PRO A 309 -6.33 -24.50 -1.85
CA PRO A 309 -6.55 -24.50 -0.41
C PRO A 309 -6.48 -25.92 0.16
N PRO A 310 -5.91 -26.13 1.37
CA PRO A 310 -5.96 -27.43 2.01
C PRO A 310 -7.41 -27.85 2.22
N ALA A 311 -7.76 -29.07 1.79
CA ALA A 311 -9.10 -29.61 1.98
C ALA A 311 -9.48 -29.61 3.47
N PRO A 312 -10.73 -29.28 3.83
CA PRO A 312 -11.17 -29.36 5.22
C PRO A 312 -10.98 -30.79 5.74
N PRO A 313 -10.58 -30.97 7.02
CA PRO A 313 -10.42 -32.29 7.60
C PRO A 313 -11.76 -33.03 7.53
N SER A 314 -11.76 -34.16 6.83
CA SER A 314 -12.94 -35.01 6.70
C SER A 314 -13.33 -35.51 8.09
N PRO A 315 -14.63 -35.50 8.47
CA PRO A 315 -15.04 -36.11 9.71
C PRO A 315 -14.70 -37.61 9.67
N PRO A 316 -14.24 -38.21 10.78
CA PRO A 316 -13.98 -39.64 10.84
C PRO A 316 -15.28 -40.38 10.52
N GLY A 317 -15.28 -41.11 9.40
CA GLY A 317 -16.42 -41.91 8.97
C GLY A 317 -16.75 -43.01 10.00
N PRO A 318 -18.02 -43.43 10.12
CA PRO A 318 -18.42 -44.43 11.09
C PRO A 318 -17.74 -45.77 10.81
N GLN A 319 -17.02 -46.27 11.82
CA GLN A 319 -16.46 -47.62 11.81
C GLN A 319 -17.60 -48.64 11.68
N SER A 320 -17.50 -49.53 10.69
CA SER A 320 -18.46 -50.61 10.47
C SER A 320 -18.43 -51.61 11.64
N PRO A 321 -19.58 -52.11 12.12
CA PRO A 321 -19.60 -53.10 13.19
C PRO A 321 -19.25 -54.51 12.66
N GLU A 322 -18.40 -55.18 13.42
CA GLU A 322 -17.96 -56.56 13.27
C GLU A 322 -19.13 -57.56 13.39
N VAL A 323 -19.15 -58.58 12.54
CA VAL A 323 -20.22 -59.59 12.38
C VAL A 323 -20.01 -60.79 13.31
N PRO A 324 -21.06 -61.33 13.96
CA PRO A 324 -21.12 -62.73 14.37
C PRO A 324 -22.17 -63.57 13.57
N PRO A 325 -22.09 -64.91 13.57
CA PRO A 325 -22.67 -65.77 12.53
C PRO A 325 -24.16 -66.16 12.72
N ALA A 326 -24.77 -66.63 11.62
CA ALA A 326 -26.20 -66.86 11.30
C ALA A 326 -26.89 -68.04 12.07
N LEU A 327 -28.23 -68.17 12.23
CA LEU A 327 -29.44 -68.31 11.37
C LEU A 327 -30.71 -68.45 12.30
N PRO A 328 -31.98 -68.67 11.87
CA PRO A 328 -32.77 -68.25 10.69
C PRO A 328 -34.12 -67.54 11.07
N SER A 329 -34.83 -66.99 10.06
CA SER A 329 -36.08 -66.20 10.12
C SER A 329 -37.39 -67.03 10.29
N PRO A 330 -38.53 -66.37 10.62
CA PRO A 330 -39.58 -66.08 9.61
C PRO A 330 -40.37 -64.73 9.79
N CYS A 331 -40.98 -64.23 8.70
CA CYS A 331 -41.81 -62.98 8.56
C CYS A 331 -43.32 -63.19 8.90
N PRO A 332 -44.31 -62.28 8.62
CA PRO A 332 -44.36 -60.83 8.24
C PRO A 332 -45.45 -59.97 8.99
N GLU A 333 -45.74 -58.74 8.50
CA GLU A 333 -46.79 -57.71 8.84
C GLU A 333 -46.30 -56.48 9.66
N ALA A 334 -46.60 -55.20 9.38
CA ALA A 334 -47.55 -54.53 8.48
C ALA A 334 -47.03 -53.10 8.08
N ALA A 335 -47.57 -52.52 7.01
CA ALA A 335 -47.40 -51.12 6.53
C ALA A 335 -48.12 -50.10 7.47
N PRO A 336 -48.03 -48.74 7.35
CA PRO A 336 -47.65 -47.96 6.14
C PRO A 336 -46.88 -46.62 6.35
N ALA A 337 -46.66 -45.94 5.22
CA ALA A 337 -46.64 -44.47 5.00
C ALA A 337 -45.30 -43.81 4.58
N ARG A 338 -45.34 -43.29 3.35
CA ARG A 338 -44.44 -42.30 2.70
C ARG A 338 -44.43 -40.97 3.46
N PRO A 339 -43.33 -40.18 3.39
CA PRO A 339 -43.42 -38.73 3.30
C PRO A 339 -43.01 -38.23 1.90
N PRO A 340 -43.70 -37.22 1.36
CA PRO A 340 -43.32 -36.48 0.17
C PRO A 340 -42.55 -35.19 0.52
N GLY A 341 -41.83 -34.65 -0.46
CA GLY A 341 -41.69 -33.19 -0.66
C GLY A 341 -40.52 -32.52 0.07
N ALA A 342 -39.68 -31.86 -0.73
CA ALA A 342 -38.66 -30.91 -0.28
C ALA A 342 -39.27 -29.76 0.54
N PRO A 343 -38.55 -29.21 1.53
CA PRO A 343 -39.05 -28.08 2.30
C PRO A 343 -38.97 -26.79 1.47
N GLU A 344 -40.12 -26.16 1.25
CA GLU A 344 -40.19 -24.78 0.78
C GLU A 344 -39.53 -23.82 1.80
N PRO A 345 -38.87 -22.75 1.34
CA PRO A 345 -38.21 -21.79 2.22
C PRO A 345 -39.24 -21.07 3.10
N SER A 346 -38.90 -20.88 4.38
CA SER A 346 -39.79 -20.25 5.35
C SER A 346 -40.25 -18.85 4.89
N PRO A 347 -41.45 -18.40 5.29
CA PRO A 347 -41.96 -17.06 4.96
C PRO A 347 -41.01 -15.92 5.39
N ALA A 348 -40.14 -16.17 6.37
CA ALA A 348 -39.11 -15.25 6.81
C ALA A 348 -37.95 -15.14 5.80
N ILE A 349 -37.56 -16.23 5.14
CA ILE A 349 -36.51 -16.26 4.12
C ILE A 349 -36.99 -15.59 2.83
N ALA A 350 -38.26 -15.79 2.46
CA ALA A 350 -38.86 -15.09 1.32
C ALA A 350 -38.93 -13.57 1.56
N LYS A 351 -39.34 -13.14 2.76
CA LYS A 351 -39.37 -11.71 3.15
C LYS A 351 -37.98 -11.09 3.25
N ALA A 352 -36.97 -11.85 3.69
CA ALA A 352 -35.58 -11.36 3.74
C ALA A 352 -35.02 -11.15 2.32
N LYS A 353 -35.31 -12.07 1.38
CA LYS A 353 -34.92 -11.92 -0.03
C LYS A 353 -35.63 -10.73 -0.70
N GLU A 354 -36.90 -10.51 -0.40
CA GLU A 354 -37.67 -9.37 -0.91
C GLU A 354 -37.17 -8.03 -0.33
N PHE A 355 -36.78 -7.99 0.94
CA PHE A 355 -36.20 -6.82 1.58
C PHE A 355 -34.81 -6.46 1.02
N VAL A 356 -33.96 -7.47 0.79
CA VAL A 356 -32.65 -7.26 0.12
C VAL A 356 -32.84 -6.77 -1.31
N ALA A 357 -33.77 -7.36 -2.07
CA ALA A 357 -34.10 -6.89 -3.41
C ALA A 357 -34.65 -5.45 -3.42
N ASP A 358 -35.40 -5.05 -2.39
CA ASP A 358 -35.91 -3.68 -2.24
C ASP A 358 -34.80 -2.65 -1.96
N ILE A 359 -33.80 -3.02 -1.17
CA ILE A 359 -32.61 -2.19 -0.93
C ILE A 359 -31.82 -1.97 -2.23
N PHE A 360 -31.60 -3.05 -3.01
CA PHE A 360 -30.91 -2.93 -4.30
C PHE A 360 -31.68 -2.11 -5.33
N ARG A 361 -33.01 -2.21 -5.34
CA ARG A 361 -33.88 -1.40 -6.20
C ARG A 361 -33.83 0.09 -5.82
N ARG A 362 -33.93 0.40 -4.51
CA ARG A 362 -33.81 1.79 -4.01
C ARG A 362 -32.41 2.37 -4.24
N ALA A 363 -31.37 1.56 -4.16
CA ALA A 363 -30.00 1.99 -4.46
C ALA A 363 -29.79 2.30 -5.96
N ARG A 364 -30.49 1.60 -6.86
CA ARG A 364 -30.51 1.93 -8.30
C ARG A 364 -31.32 3.20 -8.59
N GLU A 365 -32.45 3.38 -7.90
CA GLU A 365 -33.28 4.59 -8.02
C GLU A 365 -32.58 5.83 -7.45
N ALA A 366 -31.75 5.70 -6.41
CA ALA A 366 -30.95 6.80 -5.85
C ALA A 366 -29.78 7.27 -6.73
N LYS A 367 -29.43 6.51 -7.78
CA LYS A 367 -28.43 6.90 -8.80
C LYS A 367 -29.03 7.49 -10.07
N GLY A 368 -30.36 7.66 -10.15
CA GLY A 368 -31.03 8.19 -11.33
C GLY A 368 -31.98 9.33 -10.99
N GLY A 369 -31.56 10.56 -11.24
CA GLY A 369 -32.47 11.69 -11.15
C GLY A 369 -31.90 13.01 -11.65
N THR A 370 -32.00 13.26 -12.95
CA THR A 370 -32.56 14.56 -13.39
C THR A 370 -33.31 14.49 -14.73
N LEU A 371 -34.50 15.10 -14.65
CA LEU A 371 -35.33 15.72 -15.68
C LEU A 371 -36.32 14.87 -16.50
N GLU A 372 -37.58 14.92 -16.06
CA GLU A 372 -38.75 14.84 -16.93
C GLU A 372 -39.17 16.27 -17.31
N GLU A 373 -39.34 16.58 -18.60
CA GLU A 373 -40.18 17.69 -19.04
C GLU A 373 -41.06 17.25 -20.23
N ALA A 374 -42.37 17.35 -19.99
CA ALA A 374 -43.50 17.53 -20.90
C ALA A 374 -43.86 16.44 -21.95
N ARG A 375 -44.99 15.76 -21.69
CA ARG A 375 -45.88 15.17 -22.71
C ARG A 375 -46.88 16.20 -23.28
N PRO A 376 -47.35 16.00 -24.53
CA PRO A 376 -48.75 16.21 -24.91
C PRO A 376 -49.44 14.89 -25.38
N PRO A 377 -50.79 14.86 -25.54
CA PRO A 377 -51.61 13.68 -25.27
C PRO A 377 -52.22 13.03 -26.57
N PRO A 378 -53.27 12.17 -26.57
CA PRO A 378 -53.16 10.79 -27.06
C PRO A 378 -54.12 10.41 -28.23
N CYS A 379 -54.00 9.13 -28.65
CA CYS A 379 -54.94 8.27 -29.43
C CYS A 379 -54.76 8.20 -30.97
N PRO A 380 -55.29 7.16 -31.69
CA PRO A 380 -55.33 5.71 -31.40
C PRO A 380 -55.08 4.76 -32.63
N GLY A 381 -54.59 3.54 -32.35
CA GLY A 381 -54.83 2.27 -33.11
C GLY A 381 -54.19 2.08 -34.51
N PRO A 382 -54.44 0.94 -35.20
CA PRO A 382 -54.39 -0.47 -34.76
C PRO A 382 -53.65 -1.41 -35.78
N SER A 383 -53.64 -2.71 -35.46
CA SER A 383 -53.70 -3.86 -36.41
C SER A 383 -52.46 -4.70 -36.73
N GLY A 384 -52.67 -6.03 -36.60
CA GLY A 384 -52.09 -7.08 -37.45
C GLY A 384 -51.01 -7.95 -36.78
N SER A 385 -51.32 -9.07 -36.11
CA SER A 385 -51.57 -10.41 -36.73
C SER A 385 -50.41 -10.86 -37.64
N ARG A 386 -49.72 -12.00 -37.53
CA ARG A 386 -50.07 -13.42 -37.25
C ARG A 386 -48.73 -14.19 -37.16
N CYS A 387 -48.51 -15.04 -36.15
CA CYS A 387 -48.69 -16.52 -36.14
C CYS A 387 -47.64 -17.40 -36.87
N ARG A 388 -47.05 -18.30 -36.05
CA ARG A 388 -46.76 -19.75 -36.23
C ARG A 388 -45.50 -20.27 -36.97
N LEU A 389 -44.68 -20.98 -36.18
CA LEU A 389 -43.98 -22.29 -36.36
C LEU A 389 -44.13 -23.05 -37.69
N PRO A 390 -43.08 -23.78 -38.13
CA PRO A 390 -42.92 -25.23 -37.83
C PRO A 390 -41.43 -25.67 -37.56
N SER A 391 -41.14 -26.61 -36.64
CA SER A 391 -41.06 -28.09 -36.76
C SER A 391 -39.84 -28.65 -37.54
N GLU A 392 -39.12 -29.59 -36.89
CA GLU A 392 -37.91 -30.33 -37.31
C GLU A 392 -37.98 -31.05 -38.67
N PRO A 393 -36.81 -31.52 -39.19
CA PRO A 393 -36.69 -32.95 -39.45
C PRO A 393 -35.30 -33.60 -39.17
N LEU A 394 -35.36 -34.76 -38.51
CA LEU A 394 -34.69 -36.07 -38.73
C LEU A 394 -33.33 -36.19 -39.45
N ALA A 395 -32.42 -36.94 -38.80
CA ALA A 395 -31.17 -37.52 -39.32
C ALA A 395 -31.38 -38.71 -40.29
N PRO A 396 -30.33 -39.18 -41.01
CA PRO A 396 -29.62 -40.38 -40.51
C PRO A 396 -28.12 -40.53 -40.90
N GLY A 397 -27.37 -41.23 -40.03
CA GLY A 397 -26.45 -42.32 -40.42
C GLY A 397 -24.95 -42.02 -40.63
N GLY A 398 -24.10 -42.75 -39.90
CA GLY A 398 -22.71 -43.04 -40.30
C GLY A 398 -21.66 -42.95 -39.18
N GLU A 399 -21.25 -44.10 -38.65
CA GLU A 399 -20.08 -44.26 -37.77
C GLU A 399 -18.77 -43.76 -38.42
N VAL A 400 -17.83 -43.26 -37.61
CA VAL A 400 -16.42 -43.73 -37.51
C VAL A 400 -15.71 -42.89 -36.43
N VAL A 401 -15.14 -43.59 -35.44
CA VAL A 401 -14.27 -43.08 -34.37
C VAL A 401 -12.83 -42.92 -34.92
N PRO A 402 -12.08 -41.90 -34.48
CA PRO A 402 -10.78 -42.22 -33.88
C PRO A 402 -10.60 -41.55 -32.51
N ARG A 403 -10.16 -42.38 -31.55
CA ARG A 403 -9.53 -42.00 -30.29
C ARG A 403 -8.28 -41.17 -30.59
N ASP A 404 -8.16 -40.02 -29.94
CA ASP A 404 -7.00 -39.64 -29.13
C ASP A 404 -7.32 -38.36 -28.36
N SER A 405 -7.57 -38.51 -27.05
CA SER A 405 -7.71 -37.39 -26.11
C SER A 405 -6.49 -37.39 -25.20
N PRO A 406 -5.77 -36.26 -25.05
CA PRO A 406 -4.77 -36.11 -23.99
C PRO A 406 -5.47 -36.08 -22.61
N PRO A 407 -4.76 -36.41 -21.52
CA PRO A 407 -5.37 -36.54 -20.20
C PRO A 407 -5.97 -35.20 -19.77
N ALA A 408 -7.21 -35.28 -19.26
CA ALA A 408 -7.91 -34.15 -18.68
C ALA A 408 -7.05 -33.53 -17.57
N ALA A 409 -6.64 -32.27 -17.78
CA ALA A 409 -6.21 -31.43 -16.68
C ALA A 409 -7.39 -31.35 -15.70
N GLU A 410 -7.19 -31.82 -14.48
CA GLU A 410 -8.13 -31.60 -13.38
C GLU A 410 -8.46 -30.12 -13.33
N ALA A 411 -9.74 -29.79 -13.44
CA ALA A 411 -10.20 -28.42 -13.31
C ALA A 411 -9.78 -27.90 -11.92
N PRO A 412 -9.11 -26.74 -11.82
CA PRO A 412 -8.81 -26.16 -10.53
C PRO A 412 -10.11 -25.96 -9.75
N ALA A 413 -10.05 -26.21 -8.44
CA ALA A 413 -11.17 -25.96 -7.53
C ALA A 413 -11.73 -24.56 -7.77
N PRO A 414 -13.06 -24.35 -7.67
CA PRO A 414 -13.65 -23.05 -7.92
C PRO A 414 -12.99 -22.01 -7.01
N GLU A 415 -12.38 -21.00 -7.62
CA GLU A 415 -11.77 -19.89 -6.89
C GLU A 415 -12.81 -19.29 -5.94
N PRO A 416 -12.43 -18.91 -4.70
CA PRO A 416 -13.35 -18.20 -3.83
C PRO A 416 -13.73 -16.90 -4.53
N GLY A 417 -14.99 -16.78 -4.97
CA GLY A 417 -15.46 -15.65 -5.80
C GLY A 417 -15.39 -14.26 -5.15
N TYR A 418 -14.81 -14.16 -3.95
CA TYR A 418 -14.56 -12.91 -3.22
C TYR A 418 -13.12 -12.39 -3.36
N VAL A 419 -12.17 -13.20 -3.86
CA VAL A 419 -10.77 -12.75 -3.99
C VAL A 419 -10.67 -11.82 -5.20
N ASN A 420 -10.36 -10.55 -4.96
CA ASN A 420 -10.07 -9.59 -6.03
C ASN A 420 -8.56 -9.47 -6.23
N TYR A 421 -8.07 -10.03 -7.34
CA TYR A 421 -6.67 -9.99 -7.76
C TYR A 421 -6.54 -9.39 -9.16
N THR A 422 -5.63 -8.43 -9.32
CA THR A 422 -5.28 -7.84 -10.61
C THR A 422 -3.77 -7.86 -10.82
N LYS A 423 -3.35 -8.11 -12.06
CA LYS A 423 -1.95 -8.12 -12.47
C LYS A 423 -1.81 -7.44 -13.82
N LEU A 424 -1.03 -6.36 -13.85
CA LEU A 424 -0.83 -5.52 -15.03
C LEU A 424 0.66 -5.42 -15.36
N TYR A 425 0.97 -5.36 -16.65
CA TYR A 425 2.34 -5.28 -17.18
C TYR A 425 2.56 -3.95 -17.89
N TYR A 426 3.73 -3.35 -17.73
CA TYR A 426 4.10 -2.07 -18.34
C TYR A 426 5.48 -2.14 -18.98
N VAL A 427 5.65 -1.48 -20.13
CA VAL A 427 6.92 -1.39 -20.84
C VAL A 427 7.27 0.06 -21.21
N LEU A 428 8.57 0.31 -21.42
CA LEU A 428 9.04 1.58 -21.96
C LEU A 428 8.68 1.65 -23.46
N GLY A 429 7.87 2.63 -23.88
CA GLY A 429 7.48 2.82 -25.28
C GLY A 429 7.90 4.19 -25.84
N SER A 430 8.29 4.23 -27.12
CA SER A 430 8.27 5.47 -27.92
C SER A 430 6.82 5.74 -28.32
N SER A 431 6.31 6.95 -28.11
CA SER A 431 4.90 7.38 -28.32
C SER A 431 4.34 7.27 -29.75
N GLU A 432 4.92 6.44 -30.62
CA GLU A 432 4.40 6.12 -31.95
C GLU A 432 3.77 4.72 -31.92
N GLY A 433 2.47 4.65 -32.18
CA GLY A 433 1.67 3.44 -32.11
C GLY A 433 0.30 3.79 -31.56
N THR A 434 -0.71 3.69 -32.42
CA THR A 434 -2.14 3.89 -32.15
C THR A 434 -2.52 3.36 -30.78
N GLU A 435 -3.08 4.25 -29.94
CA GLU A 435 -3.74 3.86 -28.70
C GLU A 435 -4.66 2.67 -29.01
N PRO A 436 -4.47 1.48 -28.43
CA PRO A 436 -5.53 0.50 -28.45
C PRO A 436 -6.69 1.11 -27.66
N GLU A 437 -7.70 1.61 -28.37
CA GLU A 437 -9.04 1.94 -27.87
C GLU A 437 -9.71 0.64 -27.39
N ASP A 438 -9.18 0.04 -26.34
CA ASP A 438 -9.88 -0.99 -25.58
C ASP A 438 -9.83 -0.58 -24.12
N GLU A 439 -10.97 -0.11 -23.61
CA GLU A 439 -11.21 0.11 -22.18
C GLU A 439 -10.74 -1.14 -21.40
N PHE A 440 -9.75 -0.98 -20.51
CA PHE A 440 -9.56 -1.96 -19.46
C PHE A 440 -10.90 -2.08 -18.73
N GLU A 441 -11.35 -3.30 -18.42
CA GLU A 441 -12.49 -3.47 -17.49
C GLU A 441 -12.03 -2.92 -16.13
N ASP A 442 -12.23 -1.61 -15.94
CA ASP A 442 -11.80 -0.81 -14.78
C ASP A 442 -12.47 -1.33 -13.49
N ASP A 443 -13.60 -2.04 -13.66
CA ASP A 443 -14.43 -2.63 -12.61
C ASP A 443 -13.68 -3.57 -11.64
N LYS A 444 -12.48 -4.08 -12.00
CA LYS A 444 -11.69 -4.97 -11.14
C LYS A 444 -10.54 -4.26 -10.42
N ILE A 445 -10.11 -3.08 -10.86
CA ILE A 445 -8.97 -2.38 -10.26
C ILE A 445 -9.41 -1.70 -8.97
N SER A 446 -8.86 -2.12 -7.84
CA SER A 446 -9.25 -1.57 -6.53
C SER A 446 -8.69 -0.17 -6.29
N LEU A 447 -7.45 0.08 -6.73
CA LEU A 447 -6.80 1.38 -6.62
C LEU A 447 -6.35 1.85 -8.00
N PRO A 448 -6.82 3.00 -8.50
CA PRO A 448 -6.31 3.57 -9.74
C PRO A 448 -4.85 3.98 -9.57
N PHE A 449 -4.05 3.77 -10.60
CA PHE A 449 -2.64 4.17 -10.59
C PHE A 449 -2.14 4.58 -11.97
N VAL A 450 -1.12 5.43 -11.98
CA VAL A 450 -0.44 5.92 -13.18
C VAL A 450 1.02 5.49 -13.10
N VAL A 451 1.54 4.92 -14.19
CA VAL A 451 2.93 4.47 -14.28
C VAL A 451 3.67 5.31 -15.30
N THR A 452 4.74 5.97 -14.87
CA THR A 452 5.52 6.91 -15.70
C THR A 452 7.01 6.60 -15.70
N ASP A 453 7.74 7.13 -16.68
CA ASP A 453 9.20 7.23 -16.62
C ASP A 453 9.63 8.43 -15.75
N LEU A 454 10.94 8.61 -15.54
CA LEU A 454 11.43 9.76 -14.75
C LEU A 454 11.12 11.13 -15.36
N ARG A 455 10.69 11.20 -16.63
CA ARG A 455 10.29 12.43 -17.33
C ARG A 455 8.78 12.68 -17.20
N GLY A 456 8.02 11.78 -16.58
CA GLY A 456 6.56 11.86 -16.48
C GLY A 456 5.82 11.33 -17.71
N ARG A 457 6.48 10.62 -18.63
CA ARG A 457 5.80 9.99 -19.78
C ARG A 457 5.17 8.67 -19.34
N ASN A 458 3.90 8.47 -19.67
CA ASN A 458 3.18 7.23 -19.36
C ASN A 458 3.84 6.01 -20.00
N LEU A 459 3.96 4.94 -19.23
CA LEU A 459 4.38 3.64 -19.75
C LEU A 459 3.20 2.97 -20.46
N ARG A 460 3.51 2.20 -21.49
CA ARG A 460 2.49 1.47 -22.24
C ARG A 460 2.07 0.23 -21.46
N PRO A 461 0.77 0.05 -21.15
CA PRO A 461 0.28 -1.17 -20.55
C PRO A 461 0.27 -2.31 -21.58
N MET A 462 0.40 -3.56 -21.12
CA MET A 462 0.38 -4.77 -21.94
C MET A 462 -0.51 -5.85 -21.33
N ARG A 463 -1.26 -6.56 -22.18
CA ARG A 463 -2.17 -7.65 -21.77
C ARG A 463 -1.46 -8.99 -21.50
N GLU A 464 -0.40 -9.33 -22.25
CA GLU A 464 0.24 -10.66 -22.15
C GLU A 464 1.77 -10.64 -22.11
N ARG A 465 2.34 -11.54 -21.30
CA ARG A 465 3.79 -11.75 -21.13
C ARG A 465 4.49 -12.22 -22.42
N ALA A 466 3.77 -12.93 -23.29
CA ALA A 466 4.33 -13.60 -24.47
C ALA A 466 4.91 -12.65 -25.53
N ALA A 467 4.55 -11.37 -25.49
CA ALA A 467 5.00 -10.36 -26.45
C ALA A 467 6.24 -9.56 -26.00
N VAL A 468 6.81 -9.82 -24.82
CA VAL A 468 7.84 -8.94 -24.25
C VAL A 468 9.25 -9.29 -24.72
N GLN A 469 9.77 -8.48 -25.65
CA GLN A 469 11.19 -8.42 -26.01
C GLN A 469 11.91 -7.33 -25.19
N GLY A 470 12.13 -7.53 -23.89
CA GLY A 470 12.89 -6.56 -23.07
C GLY A 470 12.58 -6.56 -21.57
N GLN A 471 12.84 -5.42 -20.92
CA GLN A 471 12.44 -5.18 -19.53
C GLN A 471 10.96 -4.81 -19.45
N TYR A 472 10.28 -5.32 -18.44
CA TYR A 472 8.90 -4.96 -18.13
C TYR A 472 8.70 -4.78 -16.62
N LEU A 473 7.75 -3.93 -16.26
CA LEU A 473 7.30 -3.67 -14.90
C LEU A 473 6.01 -4.46 -14.70
N THR A 474 5.86 -5.07 -13.53
CA THR A 474 4.63 -5.76 -13.11
C THR A 474 4.05 -5.02 -11.91
N VAL A 475 2.75 -4.77 -11.94
CA VAL A 475 1.97 -4.21 -10.84
C VAL A 475 0.89 -5.21 -10.47
N GLU A 476 0.90 -5.68 -9.23
CA GLU A 476 -0.06 -6.64 -8.70
C GLU A 476 -0.87 -5.98 -7.58
N GLN A 477 -2.19 -6.16 -7.57
CA GLN A 477 -3.05 -5.78 -6.44
C GLN A 477 -3.85 -6.99 -5.98
N LEU A 478 -3.81 -7.26 -4.67
CA LEU A 478 -4.69 -8.23 -4.01
C LEU A 478 -5.49 -7.48 -2.95
N THR A 479 -6.81 -7.60 -2.98
CA THR A 479 -7.71 -6.79 -2.15
C THR A 479 -8.53 -7.66 -1.20
N LEU A 480 -8.56 -7.27 0.06
CA LEU A 480 -9.40 -7.85 1.10
C LEU A 480 -10.50 -6.87 1.50
N ASP A 481 -11.75 -7.18 1.16
CA ASP A 481 -12.93 -6.37 1.51
C ASP A 481 -13.30 -6.56 3.00
N PHE A 482 -13.35 -5.46 3.76
CA PHE A 482 -13.57 -5.54 5.20
C PHE A 482 -14.99 -5.95 5.56
N GLU A 483 -16.00 -5.49 4.83
CA GLU A 483 -17.40 -5.82 5.13
C GLU A 483 -17.67 -7.30 4.88
N TYR A 484 -17.12 -7.86 3.80
CA TYR A 484 -17.15 -9.29 3.53
C TYR A 484 -16.54 -10.07 4.70
N VAL A 485 -15.30 -9.73 5.10
CA VAL A 485 -14.61 -10.39 6.22
C VAL A 485 -15.43 -10.30 7.50
N ILE A 486 -15.91 -9.11 7.87
CA ILE A 486 -16.70 -8.90 9.09
C ILE A 486 -17.95 -9.79 9.08
N ASN A 487 -18.70 -9.80 7.97
CA ASN A 487 -19.93 -10.58 7.86
C ASN A 487 -19.67 -12.09 7.92
N GLU A 488 -18.63 -12.59 7.27
CA GLU A 488 -18.27 -14.02 7.31
C GLU A 488 -17.83 -14.44 8.71
N VAL A 489 -16.95 -13.67 9.37
CA VAL A 489 -16.48 -13.96 10.74
C VAL A 489 -17.65 -13.97 11.73
N ILE A 490 -18.56 -12.99 11.62
CA ILE A 490 -19.75 -12.95 12.49
C ILE A 490 -20.64 -14.16 12.23
N ARG A 491 -20.87 -14.53 10.96
CA ARG A 491 -21.77 -15.64 10.62
C ARG A 491 -21.24 -17.01 11.05
N HIS A 492 -19.94 -17.22 10.94
CA HIS A 492 -19.33 -18.54 11.11
C HIS A 492 -18.68 -18.75 12.48
N ASP A 493 -18.11 -17.71 13.09
CA ASP A 493 -17.23 -17.88 14.26
C ASP A 493 -17.68 -17.13 15.52
N ALA A 494 -18.54 -16.11 15.39
CA ALA A 494 -18.98 -15.34 16.55
C ALA A 494 -20.04 -16.08 17.39
N THR A 495 -19.74 -16.30 18.67
CA THR A 495 -20.68 -16.94 19.62
C THR A 495 -21.97 -16.14 19.81
N TRP A 496 -21.90 -14.82 19.62
CA TRP A 496 -23.00 -13.87 19.71
C TRP A 496 -23.66 -13.55 18.35
N ALA A 497 -23.37 -14.31 17.29
CA ALA A 497 -23.92 -14.09 15.94
C ALA A 497 -25.47 -14.00 15.92
N HIS A 498 -26.13 -14.79 16.74
CA HIS A 498 -27.60 -14.81 16.85
C HIS A 498 -28.19 -13.53 17.47
N GLN A 499 -27.38 -12.74 18.18
CA GLN A 499 -27.76 -11.44 18.74
C GLN A 499 -27.50 -10.29 17.76
N PHE A 500 -26.65 -10.49 16.75
CA PHE A 500 -26.20 -9.44 15.84
C PHE A 500 -27.32 -8.92 14.93
N CYS A 501 -27.37 -7.60 14.74
CA CYS A 501 -28.30 -6.93 13.84
C CYS A 501 -27.58 -6.34 12.63
N SER A 502 -26.62 -5.44 12.88
CA SER A 502 -25.82 -4.74 11.88
C SER A 502 -24.60 -4.12 12.54
N PHE A 503 -23.58 -3.78 11.77
CA PHE A 503 -22.50 -2.89 12.23
C PHE A 503 -22.67 -1.49 11.66
N SER A 504 -22.18 -0.49 12.38
CA SER A 504 -22.29 0.93 12.01
C SER A 504 -20.99 1.48 11.46
N ASP A 505 -19.84 1.02 11.99
CA ASP A 505 -18.53 1.58 11.69
C ASP A 505 -17.43 0.61 12.15
N TYR A 506 -16.24 0.70 11.55
CA TYR A 506 -15.10 -0.19 11.82
C TYR A 506 -13.74 0.49 11.63
N ASP A 507 -12.73 0.01 12.36
CA ASP A 507 -11.35 0.51 12.31
C ASP A 507 -10.35 -0.66 12.26
N ILE A 508 -9.56 -0.74 11.18
CA ILE A 508 -8.63 -1.84 10.94
C ILE A 508 -7.21 -1.41 11.27
N VAL A 509 -6.53 -2.21 12.10
CA VAL A 509 -5.14 -2.01 12.51
C VAL A 509 -4.34 -3.28 12.22
N ILE A 510 -3.21 -3.13 11.53
CA ILE A 510 -2.27 -4.24 11.29
C ILE A 510 -1.53 -4.52 12.61
N LEU A 511 -1.56 -5.77 13.06
CA LEU A 511 -0.86 -6.23 14.27
C LEU A 511 0.51 -6.83 13.95
N GLU A 512 0.61 -7.58 12.86
CA GLU A 512 1.86 -8.23 12.44
C GLU A 512 1.82 -8.54 10.93
N VAL A 513 3.00 -8.57 10.30
CA VAL A 513 3.19 -9.07 8.94
C VAL A 513 4.36 -10.04 8.96
N CYS A 514 4.10 -11.29 8.60
CA CYS A 514 5.13 -12.31 8.44
C CYS A 514 5.53 -12.40 6.96
N PRO A 515 6.65 -11.77 6.54
CA PRO A 515 7.02 -11.70 5.13
C PRO A 515 7.49 -13.04 4.55
N GLU A 516 7.86 -14.01 5.39
CA GLU A 516 8.33 -15.34 4.98
C GLU A 516 7.16 -16.28 4.68
N THR A 517 6.07 -16.21 5.47
CA THR A 517 4.85 -17.01 5.25
C THR A 517 3.77 -16.25 4.48
N ASN A 518 4.01 -14.98 4.16
CA ASN A 518 3.06 -14.08 3.52
C ASN A 518 1.72 -13.91 4.26
N GLN A 519 1.74 -14.00 5.58
CA GLN A 519 0.56 -13.76 6.43
C GLN A 519 0.54 -12.34 6.98
N VAL A 520 -0.64 -11.72 6.92
CA VAL A 520 -0.95 -10.41 7.48
C VAL A 520 -1.96 -10.59 8.60
N LEU A 521 -1.57 -10.32 9.84
CA LEU A 521 -2.47 -10.34 10.99
C LEU A 521 -3.06 -8.95 11.20
N ILE A 522 -4.38 -8.84 11.10
CA ILE A 522 -5.14 -7.61 11.33
C ILE A 522 -6.08 -7.75 12.53
N ASN A 523 -6.36 -6.62 13.16
CA ASN A 523 -7.42 -6.45 14.15
C ASN A 523 -8.47 -5.51 13.56
N ILE A 524 -9.74 -5.86 13.70
CA ILE A 524 -10.90 -5.12 13.22
C ILE A 524 -11.70 -4.70 14.44
N GLY A 525 -11.60 -3.43 14.83
CA GLY A 525 -12.45 -2.83 15.84
C GLY A 525 -13.82 -2.56 15.22
N LEU A 526 -14.90 -2.97 15.88
CA LEU A 526 -16.23 -2.94 15.30
C LEU A 526 -17.22 -2.27 16.25
N LEU A 527 -17.96 -1.28 15.75
CA LEU A 527 -19.15 -0.72 16.39
C LEU A 527 -20.39 -1.36 15.77
N LEU A 528 -21.22 -1.99 16.59
CA LEU A 528 -22.37 -2.77 16.11
C LEU A 528 -23.60 -2.67 16.99
N LEU A 529 -24.74 -3.02 16.42
CA LEU A 529 -26.02 -3.20 17.08
C LEU A 529 -26.27 -4.69 17.30
N ALA A 530 -26.60 -5.06 18.53
CA ALA A 530 -26.98 -6.43 18.89
C ALA A 530 -28.06 -6.43 19.97
N PHE A 531 -28.88 -7.48 20.01
CA PHE A 531 -29.78 -7.73 21.13
C PHE A 531 -28.98 -8.12 22.38
N PRO A 532 -29.36 -7.64 23.57
CA PRO A 532 -28.75 -8.10 24.82
C PRO A 532 -29.03 -9.58 25.06
N SER A 533 -28.23 -10.20 25.92
CA SER A 533 -28.40 -11.62 26.26
C SER A 533 -29.82 -11.88 26.83
N PRO A 534 -30.43 -13.05 26.56
CA PRO A 534 -31.78 -13.38 27.04
C PRO A 534 -31.95 -13.34 28.56
N THR A 535 -30.83 -13.37 29.30
CA THR A 535 -30.74 -13.32 30.75
C THR A 535 -30.81 -11.91 31.34
N GLU A 536 -30.68 -10.84 30.53
CA GLU A 536 -30.87 -9.47 31.03
C GLU A 536 -32.36 -9.15 31.19
N GLU A 537 -32.82 -8.96 32.42
CA GLU A 537 -34.20 -8.53 32.70
C GLU A 537 -34.43 -7.10 32.15
N GLY A 538 -35.24 -6.97 31.10
CA GLY A 538 -35.57 -5.68 30.52
C GLY A 538 -36.20 -5.76 29.12
N GLN A 539 -36.49 -4.60 28.54
CA GLN A 539 -37.03 -4.47 27.19
C GLN A 539 -35.96 -4.91 26.18
N LEU A 540 -36.25 -5.93 25.37
CA LEU A 540 -35.39 -6.52 24.32
C LEU A 540 -35.16 -5.55 23.15
N ARG A 541 -34.49 -4.42 23.40
CA ARG A 541 -34.09 -3.47 22.37
C ARG A 541 -32.61 -3.69 22.03
N PRO A 542 -32.25 -3.67 20.74
CA PRO A 542 -30.85 -3.68 20.35
C PRO A 542 -30.11 -2.50 21.00
N LYS A 543 -28.92 -2.77 21.52
CA LYS A 543 -28.01 -1.78 22.08
C LYS A 543 -26.75 -1.70 21.21
N THR A 544 -26.00 -0.61 21.35
CA THR A 544 -24.71 -0.43 20.67
C THR A 544 -23.58 -1.04 21.48
N TYR A 545 -22.81 -1.90 20.83
CA TYR A 545 -21.67 -2.60 21.37
C TYR A 545 -20.41 -2.28 20.57
N HIS A 546 -19.28 -2.44 21.23
CA HIS A 546 -17.96 -2.50 20.64
C HIS A 546 -17.38 -3.90 20.82
N THR A 547 -16.69 -4.40 19.80
CA THR A 547 -15.91 -5.64 19.87
C THR A 547 -14.68 -5.54 18.95
N SER A 548 -13.84 -6.58 18.96
CA SER A 548 -12.68 -6.68 18.06
C SER A 548 -12.58 -8.08 17.46
N LEU A 549 -12.37 -8.17 16.14
CA LEU A 549 -12.13 -9.42 15.42
C LEU A 549 -10.67 -9.46 14.98
N LYS A 550 -9.97 -10.59 15.15
CA LYS A 550 -8.61 -10.80 14.64
C LYS A 550 -8.63 -11.81 13.53
N VAL A 551 -8.00 -11.44 12.42
CA VAL A 551 -8.03 -12.20 11.18
C VAL A 551 -6.62 -12.28 10.62
N ALA A 552 -6.21 -13.46 10.17
CA ALA A 552 -4.97 -13.68 9.43
C ALA A 552 -5.29 -13.79 7.94
N TRP A 553 -4.68 -12.97 7.11
CA TRP A 553 -4.85 -12.96 5.67
C TRP A 553 -3.60 -13.48 4.99
N ASP A 554 -3.75 -14.50 4.15
CA ASP A 554 -2.66 -15.12 3.40
C ASP A 554 -2.56 -14.50 2.00
N LEU A 555 -1.45 -13.81 1.72
CA LEU A 555 -1.23 -13.15 0.44
C LEU A 555 -0.91 -14.13 -0.70
N ASN A 556 -0.62 -15.42 -0.43
CA ASN A 556 -0.45 -16.43 -1.47
C ASN A 556 -1.81 -16.96 -1.95
N THR A 557 -2.75 -17.20 -1.04
CA THR A 557 -4.03 -17.84 -1.37
C THR A 557 -5.18 -16.85 -1.48
N GLY A 558 -5.01 -15.61 -0.98
CA GLY A 558 -6.07 -14.61 -0.86
C GLY A 558 -7.08 -14.91 0.24
N ILE A 559 -6.99 -16.07 0.90
CA ILE A 559 -7.93 -16.52 1.93
C ILE A 559 -7.59 -15.85 3.26
N PHE A 560 -8.62 -15.60 4.06
CA PHE A 560 -8.45 -15.18 5.44
C PHE A 560 -8.97 -16.24 6.42
N GLU A 561 -8.36 -16.28 7.61
CA GLU A 561 -8.72 -17.19 8.70
C GLU A 561 -8.99 -16.38 9.98
N THR A 562 -10.06 -16.73 10.69
CA THR A 562 -10.38 -16.14 11.99
C THR A 562 -9.41 -16.61 13.06
N VAL A 563 -8.70 -15.68 13.68
CA VAL A 563 -7.75 -15.97 14.77
C VAL A 563 -8.40 -15.80 16.14
N SER A 564 -9.28 -14.81 16.30
CA SER A 564 -9.97 -14.55 17.56
C SER A 564 -11.17 -13.64 17.37
N VAL A 565 -12.28 -13.96 18.04
CA VAL A 565 -13.46 -13.11 18.15
C VAL A 565 -13.57 -12.59 19.59
N GLY A 566 -13.72 -11.28 19.76
CA GLY A 566 -13.93 -10.65 21.05
C GLY A 566 -15.38 -10.72 21.55
N ASP A 567 -15.57 -10.56 22.85
CA ASP A 567 -16.90 -10.41 23.45
C ASP A 567 -17.51 -9.03 23.11
N LEU A 568 -18.83 -8.90 23.30
CA LEU A 568 -19.55 -7.64 23.13
C LEU A 568 -19.41 -6.76 24.37
N THR A 569 -18.92 -5.53 24.20
CA THR A 569 -18.81 -4.52 25.27
C THR A 569 -19.75 -3.35 25.02
N GLU A 570 -20.72 -3.11 25.91
CA GLU A 570 -21.71 -2.04 25.71
C GLU A 570 -21.06 -0.65 25.79
N VAL A 571 -21.35 0.21 24.81
CA VAL A 571 -20.70 1.54 24.66
C VAL A 571 -21.19 2.57 25.69
N LYS A 572 -22.38 2.39 26.29
CA LYS A 572 -22.93 3.20 27.40
C LYS A 572 -22.71 4.72 27.31
N GLY A 573 -23.00 5.33 26.16
CA GLY A 573 -22.91 6.78 25.96
C GLY A 573 -21.50 7.34 25.73
N GLN A 574 -20.49 6.49 25.55
CA GLN A 574 -19.18 6.91 25.07
C GLN A 574 -19.28 7.49 23.64
N THR A 575 -18.45 8.49 23.35
CA THR A 575 -18.34 9.02 21.98
C THR A 575 -17.57 8.03 21.10
N SER A 576 -17.90 7.96 19.81
CA SER A 576 -17.20 7.10 18.83
C SER A 576 -15.67 7.31 18.88
N GLY A 577 -15.21 8.56 18.95
CA GLY A 577 -13.79 8.87 19.08
C GLY A 577 -13.12 8.31 20.33
N SER A 578 -13.83 8.23 21.47
CA SER A 578 -13.29 7.61 22.68
C SER A 578 -13.19 6.08 22.56
N VAL A 579 -14.16 5.45 21.88
CA VAL A 579 -14.14 4.01 21.57
C VAL A 579 -12.94 3.69 20.68
N TRP A 580 -12.78 4.42 19.57
CA TRP A 580 -11.66 4.22 18.63
C TRP A 580 -10.29 4.50 19.26
N SER A 581 -10.19 5.53 20.11
CA SER A 581 -8.97 5.81 20.86
C SER A 581 -8.59 4.67 21.81
N SER A 582 -9.57 4.14 22.56
CA SER A 582 -9.38 3.00 23.46
C SER A 582 -8.99 1.72 22.70
N TYR A 583 -9.67 1.43 21.60
CA TYR A 583 -9.36 0.34 20.69
C TYR A 583 -7.93 0.41 20.15
N ARG A 584 -7.52 1.56 19.59
CA ARG A 584 -6.15 1.77 19.07
C ARG A 584 -5.10 1.64 20.16
N LYS A 585 -5.39 2.11 21.38
CA LYS A 585 -4.49 1.93 22.53
C LYS A 585 -4.29 0.45 22.84
N SER A 586 -5.36 -0.35 22.85
CA SER A 586 -5.26 -1.81 23.02
C SER A 586 -4.40 -2.47 21.93
N CYS A 587 -4.53 -2.03 20.67
CA CYS A 587 -3.68 -2.52 19.58
C CYS A 587 -2.19 -2.17 19.80
N VAL A 588 -1.88 -0.94 20.22
CA VAL A 588 -0.51 -0.54 20.56
C VAL A 588 0.04 -1.36 21.72
N ASP A 589 -0.74 -1.58 22.78
CA ASP A 589 -0.35 -2.40 23.93
C ASP A 589 -0.04 -3.84 23.49
N MET A 590 -0.84 -4.40 22.58
CA MET A 590 -0.60 -5.72 21.99
C MET A 590 0.71 -5.75 21.18
N VAL A 591 0.90 -4.83 20.24
CA VAL A 591 2.12 -4.74 19.44
C VAL A 591 3.35 -4.60 20.33
N MET A 592 3.30 -3.73 21.35
CA MET A 592 4.41 -3.51 22.28
C MET A 592 4.70 -4.73 23.16
N LYS A 593 3.66 -5.46 23.57
CA LYS A 593 3.80 -6.69 24.37
C LYS A 593 4.52 -7.80 23.60
N TRP A 594 4.28 -7.92 22.30
CA TRP A 594 4.82 -8.98 21.44
C TRP A 594 6.03 -8.52 20.60
N LEU A 595 6.52 -7.30 20.80
CA LEU A 595 7.61 -6.74 20.00
C LEU A 595 8.93 -7.50 20.20
N VAL A 596 9.45 -8.07 19.12
CA VAL A 596 10.79 -8.68 19.08
C VAL A 596 11.75 -7.77 18.30
N PRO A 597 12.92 -7.39 18.87
CA PRO A 597 13.88 -6.54 18.16
C PRO A 597 14.42 -7.19 16.88
N GLU A 598 14.35 -6.45 15.77
CA GLU A 598 14.83 -6.91 14.47
C GLU A 598 16.33 -6.61 14.24
N SER A 599 16.90 -7.17 13.17
CA SER A 599 18.25 -6.85 12.73
C SER A 599 18.34 -5.43 12.14
N SER A 600 19.51 -4.78 12.20
CA SER A 600 19.69 -3.45 11.61
C SER A 600 19.62 -3.44 10.08
N GLY A 601 19.70 -4.61 9.43
CA GLY A 601 19.49 -4.71 7.99
C GLY A 601 18.03 -4.66 7.59
N ARG A 602 17.13 -5.23 8.40
CA ARG A 602 15.73 -5.52 8.01
C ARG A 602 14.69 -4.48 8.44
N TYR A 603 15.08 -3.39 9.10
CA TYR A 603 14.11 -2.34 9.46
C TYR A 603 13.62 -1.58 8.22
N VAL A 604 12.36 -1.18 8.23
CA VAL A 604 11.82 -0.17 7.30
C VAL A 604 12.39 1.19 7.68
N ASN A 605 13.18 1.81 6.78
CA ASN A 605 13.65 3.17 7.03
C ASN A 605 12.53 4.14 6.75
N ARG A 606 12.27 5.07 7.67
CA ARG A 606 11.20 6.06 7.58
C ARG A 606 11.78 7.44 7.82
N MET A 607 11.77 8.27 6.79
CA MET A 607 12.31 9.62 6.80
C MET A 607 11.18 10.65 6.71
N THR A 608 11.15 11.58 7.66
CA THR A 608 10.12 12.63 7.77
C THR A 608 10.75 13.88 8.35
N ASN A 609 10.47 15.04 7.78
CA ASN A 609 10.83 16.34 8.36
C ASN A 609 9.64 17.30 8.20
N GLU A 610 8.97 17.61 9.31
CA GLU A 610 7.72 18.40 9.34
C GLU A 610 7.99 19.90 9.53
N ALA A 611 9.08 20.41 8.93
CA ALA A 611 9.52 21.80 9.10
C ALA A 611 8.42 22.81 8.73
N LEU A 612 7.69 22.56 7.63
CA LEU A 612 6.59 23.40 7.16
C LEU A 612 5.38 23.36 8.11
N HIS A 613 5.07 22.19 8.67
CA HIS A 613 3.85 21.97 9.46
C HIS A 613 3.96 22.32 10.94
N LYS A 614 5.13 22.07 11.54
CA LYS A 614 5.37 22.27 12.98
C LYS A 614 6.20 23.52 13.29
N GLY A 615 6.66 24.23 12.26
CA GLY A 615 7.56 25.37 12.39
C GLY A 615 8.93 25.03 12.99
N CYS A 616 9.25 23.73 13.10
CA CYS A 616 10.49 23.23 13.68
C CYS A 616 11.05 22.12 12.78
N SER A 617 12.24 22.35 12.21
CA SER A 617 12.96 21.33 11.45
C SER A 617 13.63 20.31 12.39
N LEU A 618 14.03 19.18 11.82
CA LEU A 618 14.97 18.25 12.47
C LEU A 618 16.25 18.99 12.89
N LYS A 619 16.92 18.48 13.94
CA LYS A 619 18.22 19.01 14.39
C LYS A 619 19.41 18.27 13.79
N VAL A 620 19.24 16.97 13.53
CA VAL A 620 20.31 16.07 13.08
C VAL A 620 19.73 15.03 12.14
N LEU A 621 20.41 14.79 11.03
CA LEU A 621 20.25 13.60 10.20
C LEU A 621 21.37 12.61 10.56
N ALA A 622 21.02 11.42 11.03
CA ALA A 622 22.00 10.47 11.55
C ALA A 622 22.06 9.19 10.70
N ASP A 623 23.26 8.83 10.26
CA ASP A 623 23.58 7.47 9.85
C ASP A 623 24.10 6.69 11.07
N SER A 624 23.26 5.80 11.58
CA SER A 624 23.55 5.01 12.78
C SER A 624 24.57 3.89 12.56
N GLU A 625 24.72 3.39 11.32
CA GLU A 625 25.66 2.32 11.02
C GLU A 625 27.07 2.84 10.82
N ARG A 626 27.21 3.99 10.16
CA ARG A 626 28.51 4.65 9.93
C ARG A 626 28.86 5.71 10.98
N TYR A 627 27.99 5.91 11.97
CA TYR A 627 28.19 6.87 13.07
C TYR A 627 28.46 8.30 12.58
N THR A 628 27.74 8.72 11.54
CA THR A 628 27.92 10.02 10.88
C THR A 628 26.68 10.87 11.07
N TRP A 629 26.85 12.12 11.50
CA TRP A 629 25.76 13.07 11.68
C TRP A 629 25.90 14.26 10.73
N ILE A 630 24.79 14.66 10.10
CA ILE A 630 24.62 15.97 9.50
C ILE A 630 23.82 16.83 10.47
N VAL A 631 24.40 17.95 10.89
CA VAL A 631 23.76 18.93 11.78
C VAL A 631 23.08 19.98 10.92
N LEU A 632 21.77 20.17 11.13
CA LEU A 632 20.91 21.05 10.31
C LEU A 632 20.96 22.51 10.76
#